data_AF-A0A6A0IEG0-F1
#
_entry.id   AF-A0A6A0IEG0-F1
#
_cell.length_a   1.000
_cell.length_b   1.000
_cell.length_c   1.000
_cell.angle_alpha   90.00
_cell.angle_beta   90.00
_cell.angle_gamma   90.00
#
_symmetry.space_group_name_H-M   'P 1'
#
loop_
_entity.id
_entity.type
_entity.pdbx_description
1 polymer ?
#
loop_
_entity_poly.entity_id
_entity_poly.type
_entity_poly.pdbx_seq_one_letter_code
_entity_poly.pdbx_strand_id
1 'polypeptide(L)'
;MGRDDLYDLLTARIAPFASVDGAIHFDRIVRAPVDDETVGLVAEGLVHPDPETRRAALFIFAGLQDESRERLEPFRPLEKRVRELLIDDEAPVRCDALMAYAYFDPADLPAAVREFLTDPWGRNRLQAVRILEAEGSPRNLPSLLSMGVDPYHEESPEDAREWLVVREAARGAIERVAETRFPETLVEEEVEGVACLFHAWDPVWQWAAKCGIGHRG
;
A
#
# COMPACT_ATOMS: atom_id res chain seq x y z
N MET A 1 13.01 -20.17 -22.98
CA MET A 1 11.67 -20.03 -22.38
C MET A 1 10.92 -18.96 -23.15
N GLY A 2 9.69 -19.26 -23.59
CA GLY A 2 8.86 -18.33 -24.36
C GLY A 2 8.23 -17.27 -23.45
N ARG A 3 7.79 -16.16 -24.05
CA ARG A 3 7.23 -14.97 -23.38
C ARG A 3 5.99 -15.26 -22.49
N ASP A 4 5.25 -16.32 -22.79
CA ASP A 4 4.02 -16.71 -22.08
C ASP A 4 4.25 -17.81 -21.01
N ASP A 5 5.44 -18.42 -20.98
CA ASP A 5 5.74 -19.59 -20.15
C ASP A 5 5.89 -19.23 -18.66
N LEU A 6 6.54 -18.10 -18.36
CA LEU A 6 6.84 -17.73 -16.96
C LEU A 6 5.61 -17.20 -16.21
N TYR A 7 4.75 -16.41 -16.86
CA TYR A 7 3.48 -15.99 -16.27
C TYR A 7 2.60 -17.20 -15.97
N ASP A 8 2.46 -18.10 -16.94
CA ASP A 8 1.67 -19.33 -16.78
C ASP A 8 2.27 -20.23 -15.69
N LEU A 9 3.59 -20.31 -15.55
CA LEU A 9 4.24 -21.07 -14.48
C LEU A 9 4.01 -20.44 -13.09
N LEU A 10 4.19 -19.12 -12.96
CA LEU A 10 3.93 -18.39 -11.71
C LEU A 10 2.47 -18.55 -11.30
N THR A 11 1.55 -18.28 -12.22
CA THR A 11 0.13 -18.41 -11.96
C THR A 11 -0.27 -19.86 -11.77
N ALA A 12 0.27 -20.86 -12.48
CA ALA A 12 -0.03 -22.27 -12.24
C ALA A 12 0.53 -22.78 -10.90
N ARG A 13 1.59 -22.16 -10.37
CA ARG A 13 2.09 -22.48 -9.02
C ARG A 13 1.25 -21.86 -7.93
N ILE A 14 0.63 -20.71 -8.17
CA ILE A 14 -0.19 -19.98 -7.20
C ILE A 14 -1.66 -20.37 -7.29
N ALA A 15 -2.23 -20.44 -8.48
CA ALA A 15 -3.65 -20.63 -8.78
C ALA A 15 -4.29 -21.88 -8.13
N PRO A 16 -3.61 -23.04 -8.01
CA PRO A 16 -4.15 -24.17 -7.25
C PRO A 16 -4.34 -23.86 -5.77
N PHE A 17 -3.56 -22.91 -5.25
CA PHE A 17 -3.65 -22.40 -3.89
C PHE A 17 -4.44 -21.09 -3.83
N ALA A 18 -4.69 -20.41 -4.93
CA ALA A 18 -5.50 -19.21 -4.93
C ALA A 18 -6.95 -19.47 -5.30
N SER A 19 -7.33 -20.64 -5.85
CA SER A 19 -8.68 -20.85 -6.36
C SER A 19 -9.29 -22.22 -6.05
N VAL A 20 -10.61 -22.21 -5.77
CA VAL A 20 -11.47 -23.40 -5.68
C VAL A 20 -12.76 -23.07 -6.41
N ASP A 21 -13.20 -23.96 -7.30
CA ASP A 21 -14.45 -23.81 -8.05
C ASP A 21 -14.60 -22.45 -8.76
N GLY A 22 -13.47 -21.85 -9.17
CA GLY A 22 -13.42 -20.56 -9.87
C GLY A 22 -13.45 -19.31 -8.97
N ALA A 23 -13.50 -19.45 -7.64
CA ALA A 23 -13.42 -18.34 -6.69
C ALA A 23 -12.00 -18.20 -6.10
N ILE A 24 -11.49 -16.96 -5.97
CA ILE A 24 -10.16 -16.70 -5.39
C ILE A 24 -10.24 -16.70 -3.85
N HIS A 25 -9.42 -17.53 -3.22
CA HIS A 25 -9.29 -17.75 -1.78
C HIS A 25 -7.86 -17.44 -1.32
N PHE A 26 -7.66 -16.24 -0.74
CA PHE A 26 -6.34 -15.77 -0.31
C PHE A 26 -5.74 -16.58 0.86
N ASP A 27 -6.59 -17.15 1.72
CA ASP A 27 -6.23 -18.03 2.85
C ASP A 27 -5.53 -19.33 2.43
N ARG A 28 -5.54 -19.65 1.14
CA ARG A 28 -4.89 -20.83 0.59
C ARG A 28 -3.55 -20.53 -0.08
N ILE A 29 -3.27 -19.31 -0.58
CA ILE A 29 -1.92 -18.95 -1.09
C ILE A 29 -0.88 -19.04 0.03
N VAL A 30 -1.31 -18.73 1.25
CA VAL A 30 -0.70 -19.09 2.55
C VAL A 30 -0.09 -20.51 2.58
N ARG A 31 -0.67 -21.48 1.88
CA ARG A 31 -0.21 -22.89 1.84
C ARG A 31 0.68 -23.22 0.63
N ALA A 32 0.94 -22.27 -0.26
CA ALA A 32 1.84 -22.48 -1.39
C ALA A 32 3.24 -22.88 -0.87
N PRO A 33 3.94 -23.82 -1.55
CA PRO A 33 5.30 -24.16 -1.17
C PRO A 33 6.21 -22.93 -1.32
N VAL A 34 7.07 -22.71 -0.32
CA VAL A 34 8.17 -21.75 -0.40
C VAL A 34 9.46 -22.56 -0.42
N ASP A 35 9.89 -22.92 -1.62
CA ASP A 35 11.10 -23.68 -1.91
C ASP A 35 12.00 -22.92 -2.90
N ASP A 36 13.21 -23.42 -3.15
CA ASP A 36 14.19 -22.78 -4.02
C ASP A 36 13.67 -22.58 -5.46
N GLU A 37 12.81 -23.48 -5.94
CA GLU A 37 12.15 -23.36 -7.25
C GLU A 37 11.21 -22.15 -7.28
N THR A 38 10.36 -22.01 -6.26
CA THR A 38 9.41 -20.89 -6.13
C THR A 38 10.15 -19.56 -6.00
N VAL A 39 11.21 -19.51 -5.18
CA VAL A 39 12.04 -18.31 -5.04
C VAL A 39 12.71 -17.96 -6.37
N GLY A 40 13.21 -18.96 -7.10
CA GLY A 40 13.79 -18.78 -8.44
C GLY A 40 12.80 -18.20 -9.45
N LEU A 41 11.58 -18.75 -9.52
CA LEU A 41 10.53 -18.26 -10.41
C LEU A 41 10.12 -16.82 -10.09
N VAL A 42 9.98 -16.47 -8.80
CA VAL A 42 9.72 -15.08 -8.39
C VAL A 42 10.87 -14.18 -8.80
N ALA A 43 12.12 -14.59 -8.57
CA ALA A 43 13.29 -13.80 -8.95
C ALA A 43 13.34 -13.50 -10.45
N GLU A 44 13.02 -14.48 -11.29
CA GLU A 44 12.90 -14.32 -12.75
C GLU A 44 11.71 -13.44 -13.14
N GLY A 45 10.57 -13.62 -12.47
CA GLY A 45 9.36 -12.84 -12.75
C GLY A 45 9.52 -11.35 -12.45
N LEU A 46 10.22 -11.00 -11.36
CA LEU A 46 10.45 -9.60 -10.96
C LEU A 46 11.26 -8.78 -11.97
N VAL A 47 12.02 -9.42 -12.87
CA VAL A 47 12.80 -8.74 -13.92
C VAL A 47 12.20 -8.85 -15.31
N HIS A 48 11.04 -9.50 -15.40
CA HIS A 48 10.47 -9.81 -16.69
C HIS A 48 10.04 -8.51 -17.41
N PRO A 49 10.23 -8.41 -18.73
CA PRO A 49 9.87 -7.20 -19.48
C PRO A 49 8.36 -6.95 -19.50
N ASP A 50 7.55 -8.01 -19.40
CA ASP A 50 6.09 -7.90 -19.32
C ASP A 50 5.65 -7.53 -17.89
N PRO A 51 4.87 -6.45 -17.71
CA PRO A 51 4.44 -6.01 -16.39
C PRO A 51 3.49 -6.97 -15.70
N GLU A 52 2.65 -7.70 -16.43
CA GLU A 52 1.74 -8.68 -15.80
C GLU A 52 2.52 -9.84 -15.18
N THR A 53 3.63 -10.27 -15.80
CA THR A 53 4.56 -11.21 -15.16
C THR A 53 5.21 -10.63 -13.90
N ARG A 54 5.64 -9.36 -13.92
CA ARG A 54 6.20 -8.70 -12.71
C ARG A 54 5.17 -8.64 -11.58
N ARG A 55 3.92 -8.29 -11.91
CA ARG A 55 2.81 -8.26 -10.95
C ARG A 55 2.49 -9.65 -10.41
N ALA A 56 2.46 -10.68 -11.25
CA ALA A 56 2.26 -12.06 -10.81
C ALA A 56 3.34 -12.50 -9.81
N ALA A 57 4.60 -12.13 -10.05
CA ALA A 57 5.70 -12.39 -9.13
C ALA A 57 5.54 -11.62 -7.80
N LEU A 58 5.09 -10.37 -7.85
CA LEU A 58 4.83 -9.56 -6.65
C LEU A 58 3.61 -10.05 -5.85
N PHE A 59 2.62 -10.63 -6.52
CA PHE A 59 1.39 -11.12 -5.89
C PHE A 59 1.64 -12.30 -4.92
N ILE A 60 2.75 -13.04 -5.09
CA ILE A 60 3.20 -14.04 -4.12
C ILE A 60 3.30 -13.46 -2.72
N PHE A 61 3.85 -12.24 -2.59
CA PHE A 61 4.03 -11.60 -1.29
C PHE A 61 2.69 -11.26 -0.64
N ALA A 62 1.71 -10.81 -1.43
CA ALA A 62 0.34 -10.54 -0.98
C ALA A 62 -0.30 -11.80 -0.38
N GLY A 63 -0.11 -12.94 -1.04
CA GLY A 63 -0.65 -14.21 -0.59
C GLY A 63 0.04 -14.80 0.64
N LEU A 64 1.21 -14.27 1.02
CA LEU A 64 1.96 -14.68 2.21
C LEU A 64 1.91 -13.64 3.33
N GLN A 65 1.04 -12.63 3.22
CA GLN A 65 1.01 -11.47 4.12
C GLN A 65 0.68 -11.79 5.59
N ASP A 66 -0.10 -12.84 5.81
CA ASP A 66 -0.52 -13.30 7.13
C ASP A 66 0.36 -14.46 7.64
N GLU A 67 1.41 -14.83 6.89
CA GLU A 67 2.30 -15.94 7.22
C GLU A 67 3.42 -15.55 8.18
N SER A 68 4.04 -16.57 8.79
CA SER A 68 5.15 -16.36 9.69
C SER A 68 6.38 -15.79 8.97
N ARG A 69 7.19 -15.00 9.68
CA ARG A 69 8.43 -14.41 9.14
C ARG A 69 9.36 -15.45 8.54
N GLU A 70 9.40 -16.65 9.11
CA GLU A 70 10.21 -17.77 8.62
C GLU A 70 9.83 -18.20 7.20
N ARG A 71 8.55 -18.08 6.81
CA ARG A 71 8.10 -18.38 5.44
C ARG A 71 8.49 -17.31 4.43
N LEU A 72 8.73 -16.08 4.87
CA LEU A 72 9.16 -14.98 4.00
C LEU A 72 10.68 -14.90 3.87
N GLU A 73 11.43 -15.45 4.81
CA GLU A 73 12.90 -15.40 4.84
C GLU A 73 13.57 -15.91 3.54
N PRO A 74 13.07 -16.96 2.86
CA PRO A 74 13.62 -17.38 1.58
C PRO A 74 13.59 -16.30 0.49
N PHE A 75 12.64 -15.36 0.56
CA PHE A 75 12.53 -14.24 -0.39
C PHE A 75 13.33 -13.00 0.03
N ARG A 76 13.92 -12.97 1.24
CA ARG A 76 14.74 -11.86 1.74
C ARG A 76 15.81 -11.38 0.73
N PRO A 77 16.51 -12.25 -0.01
CA PRO A 77 17.49 -11.81 -1.02
C PRO A 77 16.88 -11.00 -2.18
N LEU A 78 15.57 -11.08 -2.40
CA LEU A 78 14.86 -10.37 -3.46
C LEU A 78 14.44 -8.94 -3.08
N GLU A 79 14.61 -8.53 -1.82
CA GLU A 79 14.22 -7.19 -1.33
C GLU A 79 14.76 -6.07 -2.23
N LYS A 80 16.04 -6.15 -2.61
CA LYS A 80 16.66 -5.14 -3.49
C LYS A 80 15.95 -5.06 -4.85
N ARG A 81 15.53 -6.20 -5.39
CA ARG A 81 14.81 -6.26 -6.67
C ARG A 81 13.41 -5.67 -6.53
N VAL A 82 12.70 -5.99 -5.46
CA VAL A 82 11.38 -5.40 -5.17
C VAL A 82 11.48 -3.89 -4.99
N ARG A 83 12.53 -3.39 -4.34
CA ARG A 83 12.81 -1.96 -4.22
C ARG A 83 13.00 -1.28 -5.59
N GLU A 84 13.69 -1.91 -6.53
CA GLU A 84 13.87 -1.38 -7.89
C GLU A 84 12.52 -1.18 -8.62
N LEU A 85 11.51 -1.99 -8.30
CA LEU A 85 10.16 -1.91 -8.89
C LEU A 85 9.28 -0.81 -8.28
N LEU A 86 9.72 -0.14 -7.21
CA LEU A 86 9.00 1.02 -6.66
C LEU A 86 8.95 2.21 -7.63
N ILE A 87 9.86 2.24 -8.62
CA ILE A 87 9.94 3.26 -9.67
C ILE A 87 9.61 2.69 -11.06
N ASP A 88 8.91 1.55 -11.12
CA ASP A 88 8.51 0.93 -12.38
C ASP A 88 7.62 1.88 -13.22
N ASP A 89 7.77 1.83 -14.54
CA ASP A 89 7.00 2.66 -15.47
C ASP A 89 5.48 2.38 -15.34
N GLU A 90 5.13 1.13 -15.00
CA GLU A 90 3.74 0.70 -14.87
C GLU A 90 3.22 0.92 -13.46
N ALA A 91 2.24 1.82 -13.31
CA ALA A 91 1.66 2.16 -12.02
C ALA A 91 1.13 0.96 -11.21
N PRO A 92 0.45 -0.04 -11.84
CA PRO A 92 0.07 -1.28 -11.16
C PRO A 92 1.24 -2.06 -10.56
N VAL A 93 2.40 -2.08 -11.23
CA VAL A 93 3.60 -2.76 -10.71
C VAL A 93 4.13 -2.02 -9.48
N ARG A 94 4.18 -0.68 -9.52
CA ARG A 94 4.60 0.13 -8.37
C ARG A 94 3.73 -0.15 -7.14
N CYS A 95 2.41 -0.27 -7.30
CA CYS A 95 1.47 -0.60 -6.22
C CYS A 95 1.83 -1.93 -5.56
N ASP A 96 1.94 -2.98 -6.37
CA ASP A 96 2.20 -4.35 -5.92
C ASP A 96 3.61 -4.43 -5.30
N ALA A 97 4.57 -3.65 -5.81
CA ALA A 97 5.92 -3.53 -5.28
C ALA A 97 5.96 -2.86 -3.90
N LEU A 98 5.21 -1.77 -3.67
CA LEU A 98 5.18 -1.12 -2.37
C LEU A 98 4.60 -2.04 -1.29
N MET A 99 3.54 -2.77 -1.62
CA MET A 99 2.97 -3.79 -0.73
C MET A 99 4.01 -4.88 -0.43
N ALA A 100 4.65 -5.44 -1.45
CA ALA A 100 5.70 -6.46 -1.28
C ALA A 100 6.88 -5.93 -0.43
N TYR A 101 7.27 -4.68 -0.67
CA TYR A 101 8.38 -4.03 0.03
C TYR A 101 8.09 -3.82 1.51
N ALA A 102 6.85 -3.49 1.86
CA ALA A 102 6.45 -3.31 3.26
C ALA A 102 6.63 -4.59 4.09
N TYR A 103 6.46 -5.79 3.51
CA TYR A 103 6.70 -7.06 4.24
C TYR A 103 8.13 -7.26 4.69
N PHE A 104 9.07 -6.71 3.94
CA PHE A 104 10.48 -6.79 4.29
C PHE A 104 10.80 -5.92 5.51
N ASP A 105 9.92 -5.00 5.91
CA ASP A 105 10.18 -3.99 6.95
C ASP A 105 11.56 -3.32 6.79
N PRO A 106 11.89 -2.78 5.60
CA PRO A 106 13.18 -2.15 5.37
C PRO A 106 13.24 -0.81 6.09
N ALA A 107 14.44 -0.42 6.54
CA ALA A 107 14.64 0.79 7.32
C ALA A 107 14.19 2.08 6.62
N ASP A 108 14.14 2.07 5.28
CA ASP A 108 13.72 3.18 4.43
C ASP A 108 12.32 3.05 3.84
N LEU A 109 11.52 2.08 4.30
CA LEU A 109 10.08 2.02 4.01
C LEU A 109 9.37 3.37 4.25
N PRO A 110 9.62 4.12 5.35
CA PRO A 110 8.97 5.41 5.56
C PRO A 110 9.27 6.45 4.47
N ALA A 111 10.44 6.37 3.82
CA ALA A 111 10.79 7.26 2.72
C ALA A 111 10.00 6.87 1.45
N ALA A 112 9.99 5.58 1.11
CA ALA A 112 9.24 5.07 -0.04
C ALA A 112 7.73 5.36 0.08
N VAL A 113 7.15 5.14 1.26
CA VAL A 113 5.72 5.43 1.52
C VAL A 113 5.42 6.91 1.28
N ARG A 114 6.29 7.83 1.70
CA ARG A 114 6.10 9.27 1.48
C ARG A 114 6.13 9.67 0.02
N GLU A 115 7.01 9.06 -0.78
CA GLU A 115 7.05 9.30 -2.23
C GLU A 115 5.73 8.85 -2.90
N PHE A 116 5.18 7.71 -2.46
CA PHE A 116 3.93 7.17 -2.99
C PHE A 116 2.68 7.99 -2.64
N LEU A 117 2.71 8.81 -1.58
CA LEU A 117 1.63 9.77 -1.30
C LEU A 117 1.48 10.83 -2.40
N THR A 118 2.50 10.99 -3.23
CA THR A 118 2.52 11.90 -4.39
C THR A 118 2.55 11.17 -5.73
N ASP A 119 2.24 9.87 -5.75
CA ASP A 119 2.15 9.15 -7.02
C ASP A 119 0.96 9.67 -7.84
N PRO A 120 1.09 9.88 -9.17
CA PRO A 120 -0.02 10.30 -10.02
C PRO A 120 -1.22 9.36 -9.94
N TRP A 121 -1.00 8.07 -9.70
CA TRP A 121 -2.06 7.06 -9.68
C TRP A 121 -2.67 6.90 -8.28
N GLY A 122 -3.98 7.09 -8.17
CA GLY A 122 -4.67 7.13 -6.87
C GLY A 122 -4.54 5.83 -6.07
N ARG A 123 -4.42 4.68 -6.73
CA ARG A 123 -4.22 3.39 -6.04
C ARG A 123 -2.87 3.29 -5.33
N ASN A 124 -1.82 3.90 -5.87
CA ASN A 124 -0.51 3.95 -5.23
C ASN A 124 -0.56 4.81 -3.97
N ARG A 125 -1.23 5.96 -4.04
CA ARG A 125 -1.49 6.83 -2.89
C ARG A 125 -2.30 6.10 -1.81
N LEU A 126 -3.33 5.37 -2.21
CA LEU A 126 -4.14 4.54 -1.31
C LEU A 126 -3.30 3.46 -0.60
N GLN A 127 -2.40 2.80 -1.32
CA GLN A 127 -1.53 1.78 -0.73
C GLN A 127 -0.59 2.39 0.32
N ALA A 128 -0.04 3.58 0.06
CA ALA A 128 0.74 4.31 1.06
C ALA A 128 -0.08 4.65 2.31
N VAL A 129 -1.32 5.13 2.15
CA VAL A 129 -2.23 5.39 3.28
C VAL A 129 -2.47 4.14 4.12
N ARG A 130 -2.72 2.99 3.48
CA ARG A 130 -2.93 1.71 4.18
C ARG A 130 -1.72 1.26 4.99
N ILE A 131 -0.50 1.48 4.48
CA ILE A 131 0.73 1.17 5.22
C ILE A 131 0.88 2.09 6.44
N LEU A 132 0.66 3.41 6.27
CA LEU A 132 0.72 4.36 7.37
C LEU A 132 -0.33 4.06 8.45
N GLU A 133 -1.51 3.63 8.04
CA GLU A 133 -2.59 3.19 8.93
C GLU A 133 -2.18 1.94 9.71
N ALA A 134 -1.66 0.92 9.03
CA ALA A 134 -1.23 -0.33 9.66
C ALA A 134 -0.11 -0.12 10.69
N GLU A 135 0.79 0.85 10.47
CA GLU A 135 1.78 1.24 11.46
C GLU A 135 1.15 1.85 12.73
N GLY A 136 -0.03 2.48 12.61
CA GLY A 136 -0.77 3.06 13.74
C GLY A 136 -0.03 4.18 14.49
N SER A 137 1.04 4.71 13.89
CA SER A 137 1.96 5.64 14.55
C SER A 137 1.42 7.06 14.51
N PRO A 138 1.34 7.78 15.65
CA PRO A 138 0.98 9.20 15.66
C PRO A 138 1.89 10.08 14.80
N ARG A 139 3.11 9.63 14.49
CA ARG A 139 4.05 10.34 13.60
C ARG A 139 3.58 10.36 12.14
N ASN A 140 2.59 9.54 11.78
CA ASN A 140 2.03 9.46 10.43
C ASN A 140 0.87 10.43 10.21
N LEU A 141 0.29 10.98 11.28
CA LEU A 141 -0.80 11.96 11.20
C LEU A 141 -0.50 13.09 10.20
N PRO A 142 0.72 13.68 10.16
CA PRO A 142 1.06 14.65 9.13
C PRO A 142 0.82 14.22 7.68
N SER A 143 1.33 13.05 7.33
CA SER A 143 1.21 12.49 6.00
C SER A 143 -0.23 12.12 5.67
N LEU A 144 -0.97 11.57 6.64
CA LEU A 144 -2.37 11.22 6.47
C LEU A 144 -3.25 12.46 6.27
N LEU A 145 -2.97 13.53 7.02
CA LEU A 145 -3.66 14.80 6.91
C LEU A 145 -3.46 15.47 5.54
N SER A 146 -2.27 15.40 4.94
CA SER A 146 -2.06 15.90 3.57
C SER A 146 -2.88 15.14 2.53
N MET A 147 -3.21 13.88 2.76
CA MET A 147 -4.09 13.11 1.87
C MET A 147 -5.56 13.51 1.98
N GLY A 148 -5.97 14.15 3.08
CA GLY A 148 -7.31 14.72 3.23
C GLY A 148 -7.61 15.86 2.25
N VAL A 149 -6.57 16.43 1.65
CA VAL A 149 -6.59 17.54 0.67
C VAL A 149 -5.87 17.16 -0.63
N ASP A 150 -5.82 15.86 -0.96
CA ASP A 150 -5.05 15.26 -2.07
C ASP A 150 -4.92 16.20 -3.29
N PRO A 151 -3.69 16.63 -3.66
CA PRO A 151 -3.47 17.66 -4.66
C PRO A 151 -3.65 17.18 -6.11
N TYR A 152 -3.88 15.89 -6.36
CA TYR A 152 -3.94 15.32 -7.72
C TYR A 152 -5.33 15.37 -8.39
N HIS A 153 -6.21 16.28 -7.96
CA HIS A 153 -7.59 16.37 -8.47
C HIS A 153 -7.85 17.58 -9.34
N GLU A 154 -7.62 17.48 -10.65
CA GLU A 154 -8.12 18.52 -11.55
C GLU A 154 -8.74 18.10 -12.89
N GLU A 155 -8.76 16.83 -13.34
CA GLU A 155 -8.98 16.60 -14.78
C GLU A 155 -10.06 15.58 -15.21
N SER A 156 -10.48 14.59 -14.39
CA SER A 156 -11.53 13.64 -14.81
C SER A 156 -12.47 13.07 -13.71
N PRO A 157 -13.67 12.54 -14.07
CA PRO A 157 -14.57 11.85 -13.14
C PRO A 157 -14.03 10.54 -12.56
N GLU A 158 -13.11 9.85 -13.25
CA GLU A 158 -12.44 8.66 -12.71
C GLU A 158 -11.46 9.07 -11.61
N ASP A 159 -10.69 10.14 -11.82
CA ASP A 159 -9.79 10.70 -10.81
C ASP A 159 -10.55 11.16 -9.57
N ALA A 160 -11.75 11.71 -9.75
CA ALA A 160 -12.62 12.13 -8.64
C ALA A 160 -13.11 10.94 -7.78
N ARG A 161 -13.26 9.74 -8.36
CA ARG A 161 -13.61 8.54 -7.57
C ARG A 161 -12.41 7.99 -6.85
N GLU A 162 -11.26 7.89 -7.51
CA GLU A 162 -10.02 7.44 -6.87
C GLU A 162 -9.63 8.39 -5.73
N TRP A 163 -9.84 9.69 -5.91
CA TRP A 163 -9.71 10.69 -4.84
C TRP A 163 -10.45 10.32 -3.58
N LEU A 164 -11.77 10.11 -3.73
CA LEU A 164 -12.68 9.97 -2.62
C LEU A 164 -12.29 8.74 -1.82
N VAL A 165 -11.84 7.69 -2.51
CA VAL A 165 -11.32 6.49 -1.86
C VAL A 165 -10.06 6.79 -1.05
N VAL A 166 -9.09 7.51 -1.61
CA VAL A 166 -7.85 7.90 -0.90
C VAL A 166 -8.15 8.78 0.31
N ARG A 167 -8.99 9.81 0.12
CA ARG A 167 -9.39 10.75 1.17
C ARG A 167 -10.15 10.07 2.30
N GLU A 168 -11.10 9.21 1.99
CA GLU A 168 -11.86 8.47 3.00
C GLU A 168 -10.99 7.46 3.75
N ALA A 169 -10.07 6.79 3.05
CA ALA A 169 -9.09 5.92 3.69
C ALA A 169 -8.19 6.71 4.64
N ALA A 170 -7.69 7.87 4.20
CA ALA A 170 -6.88 8.76 5.03
C ALA A 170 -7.67 9.24 6.25
N ARG A 171 -8.91 9.69 6.08
CA ARG A 171 -9.81 10.07 7.19
C ARG A 171 -9.91 8.95 8.23
N GLY A 172 -10.27 7.74 7.79
CA GLY A 172 -10.40 6.61 8.71
C GLY A 172 -9.08 6.26 9.42
N ALA A 173 -7.94 6.38 8.74
CA ALA A 173 -6.64 6.17 9.35
C ALA A 173 -6.30 7.24 10.40
N ILE A 174 -6.61 8.51 10.14
CA ILE A 174 -6.44 9.60 11.10
C ILE A 174 -7.31 9.35 12.33
N GLU A 175 -8.57 8.92 12.18
CA GLU A 175 -9.48 8.54 13.29
C GLU A 175 -8.86 7.50 14.20
N ARG A 176 -8.41 6.38 13.65
CA ARG A 176 -7.79 5.30 14.42
C ARG A 176 -6.51 5.75 15.14
N VAL A 177 -5.66 6.51 14.46
CA VAL A 177 -4.39 6.99 15.05
C VAL A 177 -4.65 8.08 16.10
N ALA A 178 -5.62 8.96 15.88
CA ALA A 178 -5.97 10.04 16.80
C ALA A 178 -6.67 9.53 18.05
N GLU A 179 -7.56 8.53 17.97
CA GLU A 179 -8.15 7.88 19.15
C GLU A 179 -7.08 7.37 20.12
N THR A 180 -5.96 6.88 19.58
CA THR A 180 -4.82 6.39 20.38
C THR A 180 -4.07 7.53 21.08
N ARG A 181 -4.01 8.72 20.47
CA ARG A 181 -3.17 9.85 20.91
C ARG A 181 -3.93 10.96 21.65
N PHE A 182 -5.19 11.16 21.30
CA PHE A 182 -6.12 12.18 21.75
C PHE A 182 -7.43 11.46 22.14
N PRO A 183 -7.48 10.80 23.31
CA PRO A 183 -8.59 9.94 23.71
C PRO A 183 -9.87 10.70 24.08
N GLU A 184 -9.83 12.03 24.11
CA GLU A 184 -11.04 12.85 24.15
C GLU A 184 -11.70 12.77 22.78
N THR A 185 -12.96 12.31 22.73
CA THR A 185 -13.71 12.13 21.49
C THR A 185 -13.66 13.40 20.66
N LEU A 186 -13.16 13.32 19.44
CA LEU A 186 -13.27 14.41 18.45
C LEU A 186 -14.77 14.63 18.21
N VAL A 187 -15.33 15.70 18.77
CA VAL A 187 -16.77 15.96 18.72
C VAL A 187 -17.10 16.56 17.37
N GLU A 188 -18.08 15.99 16.64
CA GLU A 188 -18.63 16.64 15.45
C GLU A 188 -19.13 18.05 15.81
N GLU A 189 -18.54 19.07 15.19
CA GLU A 189 -19.01 20.44 15.31
C GLU A 189 -19.93 20.79 14.14
N GLU A 190 -21.05 21.44 14.42
CA GLU A 190 -21.93 21.97 13.38
C GLU A 190 -21.43 23.37 12.98
N VAL A 191 -21.00 23.53 11.73
CA VAL A 191 -20.57 24.81 11.16
C VAL A 191 -21.53 25.17 10.04
N GLU A 192 -22.24 26.28 10.21
CA GLU A 192 -23.23 26.80 9.24
C GLU A 192 -24.32 25.78 8.85
N GLY A 193 -24.75 24.93 9.79
CA GLY A 193 -25.78 23.90 9.54
C GLY A 193 -25.26 22.62 8.92
N VAL A 194 -23.94 22.50 8.76
CA VAL A 194 -23.26 21.31 8.24
C VAL A 194 -22.45 20.67 9.35
N ALA A 195 -22.65 19.37 9.57
CA ALA A 195 -21.77 18.60 10.44
C ALA A 195 -20.35 18.60 9.84
N CYS A 196 -19.45 19.29 10.51
CA CYS A 196 -18.10 19.56 10.09
C CYS A 196 -17.12 18.92 11.05
N LEU A 197 -16.70 17.70 10.72
CA LEU A 197 -15.59 17.04 11.41
C LEU A 197 -14.28 17.84 11.28
N PHE A 198 -14.10 18.64 10.23
CA PHE A 198 -12.84 19.33 9.92
C PHE A 198 -12.31 20.23 11.06
N HIS A 199 -13.20 20.85 11.83
CA HIS A 199 -12.84 21.68 12.99
C HIS A 199 -12.58 20.85 14.26
N ALA A 200 -13.22 19.69 14.40
CA ALA A 200 -12.92 18.73 15.45
C ALA A 200 -11.45 18.27 15.40
N TRP A 201 -10.83 18.32 14.22
CA TRP A 201 -9.43 18.00 13.97
C TRP A 201 -8.45 19.15 14.31
N ASP A 202 -8.91 20.33 14.73
CA ASP A 202 -8.04 21.48 15.03
C ASP A 202 -6.92 21.15 16.04
N PRO A 203 -7.14 20.41 17.13
CA PRO A 203 -6.06 20.00 18.04
C PRO A 203 -5.03 19.10 17.35
N VAL A 204 -5.48 18.23 16.44
CA VAL A 204 -4.62 17.34 15.66
C VAL A 204 -3.81 18.14 14.65
N TRP A 205 -4.44 19.05 13.90
CA TRP A 205 -3.78 19.98 12.99
C TRP A 205 -2.77 20.88 13.69
N GLN A 206 -3.12 21.45 14.84
CA GLN A 206 -2.22 22.28 15.65
C GLN A 206 -1.02 21.49 16.19
N TRP A 207 -1.24 20.26 16.64
CA TRP A 207 -0.17 19.35 17.03
C TRP A 207 0.76 19.07 15.85
N ALA A 208 0.17 18.75 14.70
CA ALA A 208 0.91 18.38 13.51
C ALA A 208 1.71 19.58 12.94
N ALA A 209 1.15 20.79 12.97
CA ALA A 209 1.84 22.05 12.66
C ALA A 209 3.03 22.29 13.60
N LYS A 210 2.88 22.04 14.91
CA LYS A 210 3.99 22.11 15.89
C LYS A 210 5.07 21.07 15.63
N CYS A 211 4.70 19.91 15.08
CA CYS A 211 5.61 18.86 14.65
C CYS A 211 6.28 19.11 13.29
N GLY A 212 6.00 20.25 12.63
CA GLY A 212 6.71 20.67 11.42
C GLY A 212 5.97 20.37 10.11
N ILE A 213 4.64 20.24 10.09
CA ILE A 213 3.87 20.43 8.86
C ILE A 213 3.82 21.92 8.51
N GLY A 214 4.99 22.48 8.24
CA GLY A 214 5.09 23.72 7.49
C GLY A 214 4.95 23.35 6.03
N HIS A 215 3.95 23.93 5.37
CA HIS A 215 3.81 23.93 3.92
C HIS A 215 5.18 24.02 3.24
N ARG A 216 5.51 23.01 2.44
CA ARG A 216 6.37 23.21 1.28
C ARG A 216 5.52 22.77 0.09
N GLY A 217 4.85 23.77 -0.48
CA GLY A 217 4.49 23.71 -1.89
C GLY A 217 5.72 23.81 -2.78
#